data_AF-A0A149V4C4-F1
#
_entry.id   AF-A0A149V4C4-F1
#
_cell.length_a   1.000
_cell.length_b   1.000
_cell.length_c   1.000
_cell.angle_alpha   90.00
_cell.angle_beta   90.00
_cell.angle_gamma   90.00
#
_symmetry.space_group_name_H-M   'P 1'
#
loop_
_entity.id
_entity.type
_entity.pdbx_description
1 polymer ?
#
loop_
_entity_poly.entity_id
_entity_poly.type
_entity_poly.pdbx_seq_one_letter_code
_entity_poly.pdbx_strand_id
1 'polypeptide(L)'
;MPEWQWIWRAWHRLSAERPHVTQGFGVPMGGTVIEGRPGVIPWSAVRKWAEHHGLSLAEMSLLDRVLLAMDGVYIQHWAEKFKARVS
;
A
#
# COMPACT_ATOMS: atom_id res chain seq x y z
N MET A 1 21.95 3.53 6.22
CA MET A 1 21.67 2.34 5.40
C MET A 1 21.08 2.78 4.05
N PRO A 2 21.92 3.21 3.09
CA PRO A 2 21.50 3.60 1.75
C PRO A 2 20.98 2.43 0.91
N GLU A 3 21.36 1.20 1.25
CA GLU A 3 21.07 -0.02 0.49
C GLU A 3 19.59 -0.41 0.44
N TRP A 4 18.74 0.18 1.30
CA TRP A 4 17.27 -0.06 1.32
C TRP A 4 16.46 1.09 0.71
N GLN A 5 17.11 2.19 0.31
CA GLN A 5 16.41 3.35 -0.24
C GLN A 5 15.67 3.05 -1.54
N TRP A 6 16.15 2.09 -2.32
CA TRP A 6 15.49 1.69 -3.57
C TRP A 6 14.15 1.01 -3.31
N ILE A 7 14.02 0.23 -2.22
CA ILE A 7 12.74 -0.37 -1.82
C ILE A 7 11.75 0.73 -1.40
N TRP A 8 12.23 1.71 -0.63
CA TRP A 8 11.42 2.87 -0.24
C TRP A 8 10.94 3.68 -1.46
N ARG A 9 11.82 3.92 -2.44
CA ARG A 9 11.47 4.58 -3.70
C ARG A 9 10.47 3.76 -4.52
N ALA A 10 10.65 2.43 -4.60
CA ALA A 10 9.74 1.53 -5.27
C ALA A 10 8.36 1.57 -4.61
N TRP A 11 8.29 1.47 -3.29
CA TRP A 11 7.04 1.57 -2.52
C TRP A 11 6.33 2.91 -2.77
N HIS A 12 7.04 4.04 -2.71
CA HIS A 12 6.44 5.34 -2.98
C HIS A 12 5.93 5.50 -4.42
N ARG A 13 6.67 4.97 -5.40
CA ARG A 13 6.32 5.10 -6.81
C ARG A 13 5.17 4.16 -7.20
N LEU A 14 5.16 2.94 -6.65
CA LEU A 14 4.08 1.97 -6.80
C LEU A 14 2.83 2.34 -6.00
N SER A 15 2.98 3.15 -4.94
CA SER A 15 1.83 3.67 -4.18
C SER A 15 0.90 4.52 -5.05
N ALA A 16 1.38 5.09 -6.16
CA ALA A 16 0.55 5.81 -7.12
C ALA A 16 -0.41 4.89 -7.92
N GLU A 17 -0.06 3.60 -8.08
CA GLU A 17 -0.90 2.60 -8.75
C GLU A 17 -1.89 1.91 -7.79
N ARG A 18 -1.94 2.31 -6.52
CA ARG A 18 -2.84 1.67 -5.55
C ARG A 18 -4.30 1.87 -5.96
N PRO A 19 -5.08 0.79 -6.06
CA PRO A 19 -6.52 0.92 -6.21
C PRO A 19 -7.07 1.56 -4.94
N HIS A 20 -7.69 2.73 -5.09
CA HIS A 20 -8.49 3.34 -4.04
C HIS A 20 -9.87 2.68 -4.09
N VAL A 21 -10.08 1.67 -3.26
CA VAL A 21 -11.40 1.03 -3.16
C VAL A 21 -12.27 1.94 -2.31
N THR A 22 -13.29 2.56 -2.91
CA THR A 22 -14.29 3.34 -2.19
C THR A 22 -15.06 2.43 -1.25
N GLN A 23 -14.74 2.48 0.05
CA GLN A 23 -15.48 1.75 1.07
C GLN A 23 -16.39 2.73 1.78
N GLY A 24 -17.69 2.69 1.45
CA GLY A 24 -18.70 3.46 2.16
C GLY A 24 -19.02 2.82 3.50
N PHE A 25 -18.81 3.54 4.59
CA PHE A 25 -19.25 3.13 5.92
C PHE A 25 -20.38 4.04 6.39
N GLY A 26 -21.46 3.45 6.92
CA GLY A 26 -22.54 4.17 7.56
C GLY A 26 -22.17 4.52 9.00
N VAL A 27 -22.17 5.81 9.32
CA VAL A 27 -21.96 6.32 10.69
C VAL A 27 -23.32 6.32 11.41
N PRO A 28 -23.43 5.86 12.67
CA PRO A 28 -24.67 6.00 13.42
C PRO A 28 -24.94 7.50 13.59
N MET A 29 -26.15 7.95 13.24
CA MET A 29 -26.55 9.35 12.91
C MET A 29 -26.53 9.73 11.41
N GLY A 30 -26.61 8.77 10.49
CA GLY A 30 -27.06 9.01 9.12
C GLY A 30 -26.04 9.65 8.16
N GLY A 31 -24.80 9.87 8.60
CA GLY A 31 -23.71 10.28 7.72
C GLY A 31 -23.10 9.08 7.00
N THR A 32 -22.99 9.15 5.67
CA THR A 32 -22.18 8.20 4.89
C THR A 32 -20.80 8.80 4.65
N VAL A 33 -19.75 8.23 5.25
CA VAL A 33 -18.37 8.60 4.91
C VAL A 33 -17.89 7.63 3.84
N ILE A 34 -17.74 8.14 2.62
CA ILE A 34 -17.14 7.41 1.50
C ILE A 34 -15.67 7.79 1.49
N GLU A 35 -14.82 6.92 2.03
CA GLU A 35 -13.38 7.12 1.97
C GLU A 35 -12.72 5.94 1.26
N GLY A 36 -11.76 6.25 0.39
CA GLY A 36 -11.03 5.24 -0.36
C GLY A 36 -10.10 4.48 0.59
N ARG A 37 -10.38 3.21 0.86
CA ARG A 37 -9.43 2.34 1.55
C ARG A 37 -8.26 2.09 0.59
N PRO A 38 -7.01 2.45 0.96
CA PRO A 38 -5.86 2.10 0.17
C PRO A 38 -5.70 0.58 0.17
N GLY A 39 -5.75 -0.02 -1.02
CA GLY A 39 -5.48 -1.45 -1.20
C GLY A 39 -3.99 -1.76 -1.13
N VAL A 40 -3.68 -3.06 -1.11
CA VAL A 40 -2.29 -3.54 -1.30
C VAL A 40 -1.83 -3.23 -2.72
N ILE A 41 -0.53 -2.97 -2.88
CA ILE A 41 0.09 -2.84 -4.21
C ILE A 41 -0.07 -4.18 -4.93
N PRO A 42 -0.65 -4.21 -6.14
CA PRO A 42 -0.86 -5.46 -6.86
C PRO A 42 0.47 -6.08 -7.29
N TRP A 43 0.56 -7.41 -7.17
CA TRP A 43 1.75 -8.19 -7.54
C TRP A 43 2.24 -7.93 -8.97
N SER A 44 1.31 -7.65 -9.90
CA SER A 44 1.62 -7.30 -11.28
C SER A 44 2.46 -6.02 -11.41
N ALA A 45 2.23 -5.03 -10.56
CA ALA A 45 3.00 -3.79 -10.53
C ALA A 45 4.41 -4.02 -9.96
N VAL A 46 4.52 -4.83 -8.91
CA VAL A 46 5.81 -5.26 -8.33
C VAL A 46 6.65 -6.01 -9.36
N ARG A 47 6.03 -6.93 -10.11
CA ARG A 47 6.70 -7.69 -11.16
C ARG A 47 7.16 -6.79 -12.31
N LYS A 48 6.33 -5.87 -12.80
CA LYS A 48 6.74 -4.88 -13.83
C LYS A 48 7.90 -4.01 -13.35
N TRP A 49 7.89 -3.61 -12.09
CA TRP A 49 8.99 -2.85 -11.49
C TRP A 49 10.29 -3.64 -11.48
N ALA A 50 10.23 -4.91 -11.08
CA ALA A 50 11.37 -5.82 -11.08
C ALA A 50 11.92 -6.06 -12.49
N GLU A 51 11.04 -6.28 -13.47
CA GLU A 51 11.40 -6.41 -14.89
C GLU A 51 12.05 -5.13 -15.42
N HIS A 52 11.52 -3.94 -15.08
CA HIS A 52 12.07 -2.66 -15.53
C HIS A 52 13.48 -2.36 -14.98
N HIS A 53 13.78 -2.81 -13.77
CA HIS A 53 15.07 -2.59 -13.13
C HIS A 53 16.04 -3.77 -13.28
N GLY A 54 15.66 -4.84 -13.98
CA GLY A 54 16.49 -6.03 -14.18
C GLY A 54 16.80 -6.80 -12.90
N LEU A 55 15.88 -6.78 -11.92
CA LEU A 55 16.07 -7.45 -10.64
C LEU A 55 16.05 -8.98 -10.80
N SER A 56 16.86 -9.66 -9.99
CA SER A 56 16.83 -11.12 -9.88
C SER A 56 15.54 -11.61 -9.19
N LEU A 57 15.21 -12.89 -9.38
CA LEU A 57 14.09 -13.56 -8.69
C LEU A 57 14.18 -13.46 -7.15
N ALA A 58 15.40 -13.47 -6.61
CA ALA A 58 15.64 -13.32 -5.17
C ALA A 58 15.32 -11.90 -4.69
N GLU A 59 15.75 -10.88 -5.42
CA GLU A 59 15.46 -9.47 -5.12
C GLU A 59 13.98 -9.14 -5.30
N MET A 60 13.33 -9.72 -6.31
CA MET A 60 11.89 -9.62 -6.51
C MET A 60 11.10 -10.22 -5.33
N SER A 61 11.52 -11.39 -4.84
CA SER A 61 10.89 -12.04 -3.68
C SER A 61 11.11 -11.26 -2.38
N LEU A 62 12.27 -10.62 -2.23
CA LEU A 62 12.57 -9.72 -1.12
C LEU A 62 11.70 -8.47 -1.19
N LEU A 63 11.63 -7.84 -2.37
CA LEU A 63 10.80 -6.67 -2.61
C LEU A 63 9.33 -6.95 -2.28
N ASP A 64 8.78 -8.09 -2.72
CA ASP A 64 7.41 -8.49 -2.43
C ASP A 64 7.10 -8.51 -0.93
N ARG A 65 7.93 -9.24 -0.17
CA ARG A 65 7.74 -9.42 1.26
C ARG A 65 7.83 -8.10 2.02
N VAL A 66 8.76 -7.23 1.61
CA VAL A 66 8.92 -5.91 2.24
C VAL A 66 7.73 -5.01 1.89
N LEU A 67 7.28 -4.99 0.64
CA LEU A 67 6.11 -4.22 0.22
C LEU A 67 4.85 -4.69 0.97
N LEU A 68 4.63 -6.00 1.08
CA LEU A 68 3.50 -6.57 1.85
C LEU A 68 3.54 -6.18 3.33
N ALA A 69 4.72 -6.25 3.96
CA ALA A 69 4.89 -5.83 5.35
C ALA A 69 4.60 -4.34 5.54
N MET A 70 5.12 -3.49 4.64
CA MET A 70 4.89 -2.05 4.67
C MET A 70 3.42 -1.67 4.41
N ASP A 71 2.78 -2.33 3.46
CA ASP A 71 1.36 -2.14 3.18
C ASP A 71 0.50 -2.55 4.37
N GLY A 72 0.87 -3.64 5.08
CA GLY A 72 0.22 -4.03 6.33
C GLY A 72 0.27 -2.93 7.39
N VAL A 73 1.46 -2.36 7.64
CA VAL A 73 1.63 -1.24 8.59
C VAL A 73 0.86 0.00 8.15
N TYR A 74 0.89 0.33 6.85
CA TYR A 74 0.19 1.49 6.31
C TYR A 74 -1.34 1.35 6.42
N ILE A 75 -1.90 0.18 6.11
CA ILE A 75 -3.33 -0.11 6.22
C ILE A 75 -3.77 -0.06 7.69
N GLN A 76 -2.97 -0.61 8.62
CA GLN A 76 -3.25 -0.52 10.05
C GLN A 76 -3.23 0.94 10.54
N HIS A 77 -2.19 1.70 10.19
CA HIS A 77 -2.10 3.13 10.56
C HIS A 77 -3.26 3.95 9.98
N TRP A 78 -3.67 3.67 8.74
CA TRP A 78 -4.83 4.30 8.13
C TRP A 78 -6.12 3.94 8.87
N ALA A 79 -6.33 2.67 9.20
CA ALA A 79 -7.51 2.21 9.94
C ALA A 79 -7.61 2.84 11.34
N GLU A 80 -6.47 2.98 12.04
CA GLU A 80 -6.40 3.66 13.35
C GLU A 80 -6.74 5.14 13.24
N LYS A 81 -6.16 5.86 12.27
CA LYS A 81 -6.48 7.28 12.01
C LYS A 81 -7.93 7.47 11.60
N PHE A 82 -8.48 6.55 10.81
CA PHE A 82 -9.89 6.57 10.43
C PHE A 82 -10.79 6.40 11.66
N LYS A 83 -10.51 5.42 12.51
CA LYS A 83 -11.24 5.21 13.76
C LYS A 83 -11.20 6.44 14.67
N ALA A 84 -10.05 7.12 14.76
CA ALA A 84 -9.90 8.35 15.53
C ALA A 84 -10.67 9.56 14.94
N ARG A 85 -10.97 9.56 13.64
CA ARG A 85 -11.79 10.61 12.99
C ARG A 85 -13.29 10.38 13.11
N VAL A 86 -13.70 9.12 13.26
CA VAL A 86 -15.11 8.72 13.29
C VAL A 86 -15.62 8.52 14.73
N SER A 87 -14.73 8.36 15.71
CA SER A 87 -15.03 8.35 17.15
C SER A 87 -15.14 9.76 17.73
#